data_AF-A0A7U9KV05-F1
#
_entry.id   AF-A0A7U9KV05-F1
#
_cell.length_a   1.000
_cell.length_b   1.000
_cell.length_c   1.000
_cell.angle_alpha   90.00
_cell.angle_beta   90.00
_cell.angle_gamma   90.00
#
_symmetry.space_group_name_H-M   'P 1'
#
loop_
_entity.id
_entity.type
_entity.pdbx_description
1 polymer ?
#
loop_
_entity_poly.entity_id
_entity_poly.type
_entity_poly.pdbx_seq_one_letter_code
_entity_poly.pdbx_strand_id
1 'polypeptide(L)'
;MRLRARMVAGGLRRMPTRLSDAAFDEQSWSSGPVRRALWNVTSSDIATIVCPTCGASQYAPCRTLRDRPTTALHRGRTLRYLNVRFALDLREPHHRSVQRRSGLGLDAAGLRAVRMPHPQPWRLPLPELSDLINVSFLDLTKVVTAQACGVRRTGLDELLYGPDRIEQSIDALTYALYDRQIRREIRILSGQCDETARNLKAQQQAVWQQLREAERRLKAKRVEELTTAGVLPFPPATDDSRRVARAWLGRYLSAEKDALVLEFATAAGVPTAAAAPIRCIQEKITRCIDNGWLIAPLNDAVRSVLAFDESAFRKRMLTDAGRQDERDDVLCHPLVLNRWRDQLNESLRAVAPGADNPHTKHLTDLTRTPTPRTTVQLKQLQARRRLFAALLQRRAEAVRLITALNDGLSIAERGDPSHALLKQAGDQAYDELVRRHPDLYQRIRAHLAGFETRYGRLQTPGSRTRLREQIFEELDRAAVRTPASVTVRR
;
A
#
# COMPACT_ATOMS: atom_id res chain seq x y z
N MET A 1 67.41 60.39 -17.71
CA MET A 1 68.67 59.94 -18.36
C MET A 1 68.56 58.43 -18.52
N ARG A 2 68.59 57.88 -19.74
CA ARG A 2 69.82 57.28 -20.34
C ARG A 2 70.51 56.39 -19.29
N LEU A 3 70.76 55.10 -19.46
CA LEU A 3 71.13 54.27 -20.61
C LEU A 3 71.46 52.91 -19.94
N ARG A 4 71.13 51.76 -20.54
CA ARG A 4 72.12 50.80 -21.12
C ARG A 4 73.28 50.41 -20.18
N ALA A 5 73.75 49.17 -20.12
CA ALA A 5 73.53 47.97 -20.91
C ALA A 5 74.51 46.89 -20.41
N ARG A 6 74.22 45.64 -20.79
CA ARG A 6 75.17 44.59 -21.24
C ARG A 6 76.17 44.06 -20.19
N MET A 7 76.63 42.81 -20.22
CA MET A 7 76.63 41.70 -21.18
C MET A 7 76.84 40.41 -20.34
N VAL A 8 76.03 39.36 -20.49
CA VAL A 8 76.26 38.15 -21.32
C VAL A 8 77.40 37.23 -20.85
N ALA A 9 77.03 36.03 -20.39
CA ALA A 9 77.36 34.71 -20.96
C ALA A 9 76.72 33.67 -20.01
N GLY A 10 76.06 32.59 -20.41
CA GLY A 10 76.00 31.84 -21.66
C GLY A 10 75.81 30.38 -21.24
N GLY A 11 74.64 29.80 -21.50
CA GLY A 11 74.31 28.44 -21.06
C GLY A 11 72.89 28.06 -21.47
N LEU A 12 72.77 27.61 -22.71
CA LEU A 12 71.55 27.26 -23.43
C LEU A 12 70.68 26.23 -22.70
N ARG A 13 69.39 26.56 -22.48
CA ARG A 13 68.19 25.99 -23.15
C ARG A 13 68.12 24.45 -23.08
N ARG A 14 67.06 23.83 -22.56
CA ARG A 14 65.64 24.13 -22.80
C ARG A 14 64.78 23.98 -21.53
N MET A 15 64.17 25.09 -21.17
CA MET A 15 62.84 25.20 -20.56
C MET A 15 61.78 24.93 -21.66
N PRO A 16 60.47 25.05 -21.41
CA PRO A 16 59.62 24.36 -20.45
C PRO A 16 58.20 24.19 -21.06
N THR A 17 57.21 23.78 -20.26
CA THR A 17 55.87 24.39 -20.23
C THR A 17 55.26 23.88 -18.91
N ARG A 18 55.31 24.58 -17.77
CA ARG A 18 55.01 26.01 -17.52
C ARG A 18 53.59 26.30 -18.06
N LEU A 19 52.63 26.70 -17.25
CA LEU A 19 52.64 27.81 -16.30
C LEU A 19 51.48 27.56 -15.29
N SER A 20 51.64 27.77 -13.98
CA SER A 20 51.75 29.10 -13.30
C SER A 20 50.43 29.87 -13.41
N ASP A 21 49.93 30.64 -12.43
CA ASP A 21 50.43 31.22 -11.19
C ASP A 21 49.19 31.38 -10.29
N ALA A 22 49.24 31.15 -8.97
CA ALA A 22 49.67 32.10 -7.96
C ALA A 22 49.06 33.51 -8.12
N ALA A 23 48.12 33.87 -7.25
CA ALA A 23 48.27 34.93 -6.23
C ALA A 23 46.90 35.53 -5.81
N PHE A 24 46.73 35.64 -4.49
CA PHE A 24 46.08 36.71 -3.72
C PHE A 24 44.71 37.25 -4.15
N ASP A 25 43.69 37.13 -3.29
CA ASP A 25 43.37 38.22 -2.35
C ASP A 25 42.38 37.80 -1.26
N GLU A 26 42.58 38.37 -0.07
CA GLU A 26 41.70 38.28 1.10
C GLU A 26 40.50 39.22 0.97
N GLN A 27 39.37 38.77 1.54
CA GLN A 27 38.19 39.53 1.96
C GLN A 27 37.16 39.96 0.90
N SER A 28 36.11 39.14 0.79
CA SER A 28 34.74 39.61 0.57
C SER A 28 33.77 38.63 1.22
N TRP A 29 33.08 39.08 2.27
CA TRP A 29 31.92 38.38 2.81
C TRP A 29 30.79 38.45 1.77
N SER A 30 30.43 37.32 1.16
CA SER A 30 29.14 37.16 0.51
C SER A 30 28.63 35.72 0.57
N SER A 31 27.39 35.65 1.06
CA SER A 31 26.46 34.54 1.21
C SER A 31 26.21 33.70 -0.05
N GLY A 32 26.29 32.36 0.06
CA GLY A 32 25.85 31.39 -0.97
C GLY A 32 26.25 29.94 -0.65
N PRO A 33 25.49 28.90 -1.07
CA PRO A 33 25.44 27.61 -0.38
C PRO A 33 26.61 26.69 -0.76
N VAL A 34 27.48 26.37 0.20
CA VAL A 34 28.44 25.28 0.02
C VAL A 34 27.71 23.95 0.17
N ARG A 35 27.25 23.41 -0.98
CA ARG A 35 26.98 21.98 -1.14
C ARG A 35 28.30 21.22 -1.18
N ARG A 36 28.57 20.42 -0.15
CA ARG A 36 29.38 19.16 -0.09
C ARG A 36 29.74 18.97 1.41
N ALA A 37 29.51 17.84 2.08
CA ALA A 37 29.75 16.47 1.65
C ALA A 37 28.60 15.49 1.98
N LEU A 38 28.49 14.49 1.11
CA LEU A 38 27.73 13.25 1.27
C LEU A 38 28.42 12.41 2.36
N TRP A 39 27.71 12.08 3.44
CA TRP A 39 28.26 11.28 4.53
C TRP A 39 28.33 9.80 4.10
N ASN A 40 29.53 9.35 3.77
CA ASN A 40 29.92 7.93 3.75
C ASN A 40 30.41 7.57 5.16
N VAL A 41 29.53 6.98 5.97
CA VAL A 41 29.85 6.59 7.36
C VAL A 41 30.41 5.16 7.35
N THR A 42 31.66 4.98 7.77
CA THR A 42 32.27 3.66 7.99
C THR A 42 31.81 3.07 9.33
N SER A 43 31.97 1.76 9.55
CA SER A 43 31.56 1.09 10.80
C SER A 43 32.15 1.72 12.07
N SER A 44 33.33 2.33 11.97
CA SER A 44 34.03 3.07 13.04
C SER A 44 33.42 4.45 13.34
N ASP A 45 32.79 5.09 12.34
CA ASP A 45 32.19 6.43 12.50
C ASP A 45 30.83 6.39 13.22
N ILE A 46 30.24 5.20 13.36
CA ILE A 46 28.96 4.97 14.06
C ILE A 46 29.05 5.28 15.57
N ALA A 47 30.26 5.26 16.15
CA ALA A 47 30.47 5.46 17.58
C ALA A 47 30.08 6.87 18.08
N THR A 48 30.24 7.91 17.24
CA THR A 48 30.10 9.32 17.62
C THR A 48 28.73 9.94 17.30
N ILE A 49 27.84 9.22 16.61
CA ILE A 49 26.58 9.77 16.07
C ILE A 49 25.48 9.86 17.15
N VAL A 50 25.27 11.04 17.73
CA VAL A 50 24.14 11.31 18.65
C VAL A 50 22.80 10.87 18.02
N CYS A 51 21.90 10.28 18.82
CA CYS A 51 20.60 9.83 18.33
C CYS A 51 19.87 11.00 17.62
N PRO A 52 19.62 10.92 16.31
CA PRO A 52 19.02 12.02 15.54
C PRO A 52 17.57 12.29 15.96
N THR A 53 16.97 11.37 16.72
CA THR A 53 15.58 11.43 17.15
C THR A 53 15.41 12.03 18.56
N CYS A 54 16.40 11.94 19.44
CA CYS A 54 16.24 12.47 20.82
C CYS A 54 17.50 13.09 21.43
N GLY A 55 18.58 13.26 20.66
CA GLY A 55 19.82 13.84 21.18
C GLY A 55 20.57 12.91 22.14
N ALA A 56 20.17 11.65 22.29
CA ALA A 56 20.83 10.70 23.19
C ALA A 56 22.25 10.34 22.70
N SER A 57 23.24 10.51 23.58
CA SER A 57 24.64 10.10 23.36
C SER A 57 24.81 8.57 23.36
N GLN A 58 26.03 8.10 23.10
CA GLN A 58 26.41 6.68 22.92
C GLN A 58 25.93 5.72 24.04
N TYR A 59 25.63 6.22 25.24
CA TYR A 59 25.20 5.42 26.39
C TYR A 59 23.85 5.85 26.98
N ALA A 60 23.23 6.88 26.39
CA ALA A 60 21.93 7.35 26.84
C ALA A 60 20.81 6.58 26.12
N PRO A 61 19.79 6.08 26.84
CA PRO A 61 18.70 5.37 26.21
C PRO A 61 17.84 6.31 25.37
N CYS A 62 17.50 5.87 24.15
CA CYS A 62 16.64 6.62 23.26
C CYS A 62 15.23 6.80 23.87
N ARG A 63 14.81 8.05 24.04
CA ARG A 63 13.55 8.42 24.73
C ARG A 63 12.34 8.50 23.78
N THR A 64 12.52 8.37 22.47
CA THR A 64 11.45 8.62 21.48
C THR A 64 10.41 7.52 21.36
N LEU A 65 10.56 6.38 22.03
CA LEU A 65 9.57 5.28 22.03
C LEU A 65 9.47 4.53 23.37
N ARG A 66 9.89 5.14 24.48
CA ARG A 66 9.71 4.56 25.81
C ARG A 66 8.26 4.73 26.24
N ASP A 67 7.45 3.69 26.05
CA ASP A 67 6.29 3.33 26.90
C ASP A 67 5.74 1.96 26.45
N ARG A 68 6.07 0.92 27.23
CA ARG A 68 5.56 -0.48 27.25
C ARG A 68 6.19 -1.55 26.31
N PRO A 69 6.21 -2.83 26.77
CA PRO A 69 7.21 -3.85 26.43
C PRO A 69 6.85 -4.70 25.21
N THR A 70 7.87 -5.41 24.74
CA THR A 70 8.05 -6.18 23.50
C THR A 70 7.63 -7.64 23.55
N THR A 71 7.13 -8.21 22.45
CA THR A 71 7.88 -9.16 21.58
C THR A 71 7.19 -9.49 20.25
N ALA A 72 8.03 -9.82 19.25
CA ALA A 72 7.75 -10.49 17.97
C ALA A 72 7.08 -9.67 16.84
N LEU A 73 7.89 -9.16 15.90
CA LEU A 73 7.49 -9.20 14.49
C LEU A 73 7.37 -10.68 14.12
N HIS A 74 6.14 -11.11 13.84
CA HIS A 74 5.96 -12.37 13.15
C HIS A 74 6.65 -12.30 11.78
N ARG A 75 7.46 -13.33 11.50
CA ARG A 75 8.13 -13.55 10.23
C ARG A 75 7.13 -13.37 9.08
N GLY A 76 7.44 -12.43 8.20
CA GLY A 76 6.89 -12.31 6.86
C GLY A 76 5.55 -11.62 6.78
N ARG A 77 5.55 -10.30 6.57
CA ARG A 77 4.37 -9.57 6.07
C ARG A 77 4.80 -8.36 5.28
N THR A 78 5.07 -8.53 3.99
CA THR A 78 4.40 -7.81 2.87
C THR A 78 5.09 -8.04 1.50
N LEU A 79 4.32 -7.89 0.42
CA LEU A 79 4.53 -8.33 -0.98
C LEU A 79 4.79 -9.82 -1.22
N ARG A 80 5.87 -10.38 -0.64
CA ARG A 80 6.05 -11.83 -0.58
C ARG A 80 4.98 -12.49 0.29
N TYR A 81 4.19 -11.78 1.08
CA TYR A 81 3.15 -12.41 1.90
C TYR A 81 2.04 -13.07 1.05
N LEU A 82 1.53 -12.42 0.00
CA LEU A 82 0.61 -13.08 -0.94
C LEU A 82 1.34 -14.08 -1.85
N ASN A 83 2.55 -13.77 -2.31
CA ASN A 83 3.31 -14.68 -3.17
C ASN A 83 4.04 -15.85 -2.45
N VAL A 84 4.16 -15.86 -1.12
CA VAL A 84 4.88 -16.87 -0.32
C VAL A 84 4.00 -17.51 0.74
N ARG A 85 3.09 -16.77 1.40
CA ARG A 85 2.08 -17.40 2.28
C ARG A 85 0.93 -17.97 1.48
N PHE A 86 0.53 -17.25 0.44
CA PHE A 86 -0.55 -17.63 -0.45
C PHE A 86 -0.07 -18.11 -1.81
N ALA A 87 1.17 -18.59 -1.94
CA ALA A 87 1.89 -18.76 -3.21
C ALA A 87 0.99 -18.70 -4.46
N LEU A 88 0.90 -17.51 -5.02
CA LEU A 88 0.57 -17.34 -6.43
C LEU A 88 1.74 -17.98 -7.17
N ASP A 89 1.72 -19.30 -7.28
CA ASP A 89 2.71 -20.05 -8.05
C ASP A 89 2.40 -19.73 -9.52
N LEU A 90 3.00 -18.65 -10.00
CA LEU A 90 2.94 -18.21 -11.39
C LEU A 90 3.74 -19.14 -12.33
N ARG A 91 4.13 -20.32 -11.84
CA ARG A 91 4.87 -21.33 -12.60
C ARG A 91 4.05 -22.60 -12.69
N GLU A 92 3.48 -22.75 -13.88
CA GLU A 92 2.95 -23.97 -14.49
C GLU A 92 1.68 -24.53 -13.84
N PRO A 93 0.52 -24.42 -14.52
CA PRO A 93 -0.59 -25.30 -14.23
C PRO A 93 -0.24 -26.69 -14.78
N HIS A 94 -0.50 -27.71 -13.96
CA HIS A 94 -0.41 -29.14 -14.25
C HIS A 94 0.95 -29.80 -13.96
N HIS A 95 0.88 -30.90 -13.20
CA HIS A 95 1.96 -31.81 -12.79
C HIS A 95 2.91 -31.36 -11.68
N ARG A 96 2.37 -31.17 -10.47
CA ARG A 96 3.09 -31.66 -9.28
C ARG A 96 2.17 -32.52 -8.44
N SER A 97 2.49 -33.81 -8.34
CA SER A 97 2.06 -34.63 -7.22
C SER A 97 2.32 -33.85 -5.94
N VAL A 98 1.33 -33.77 -5.06
CA VAL A 98 1.44 -33.16 -3.72
C VAL A 98 2.47 -33.95 -2.92
N GLN A 99 3.76 -33.70 -3.17
CA GLN A 99 4.79 -33.98 -2.19
C GLN A 99 4.66 -32.87 -1.17
N ARG A 100 3.96 -33.18 -0.07
CA ARG A 100 4.12 -32.46 1.19
C ARG A 100 5.62 -32.37 1.45
N ARG A 101 6.24 -31.25 1.12
CA ARG A 101 7.49 -30.89 1.76
C ARG A 101 7.12 -30.71 3.22
N SER A 102 7.42 -31.71 4.03
CA SER A 102 7.51 -31.58 5.47
C SER A 102 8.31 -30.32 5.72
N GLY A 103 7.64 -29.27 6.20
CA GLY A 103 8.34 -28.10 6.68
C GLY A 103 9.37 -28.60 7.68
N LEU A 104 10.64 -28.26 7.47
CA LEU A 104 11.67 -28.47 8.48
C LEU A 104 11.10 -27.95 9.79
N GLY A 105 10.83 -28.87 10.71
CA GLY A 105 10.39 -28.57 12.06
C GLY A 105 11.50 -27.75 12.69
N LEU A 106 11.35 -26.43 12.67
CA LEU A 106 12.17 -25.56 13.49
C LEU A 106 11.68 -25.78 14.91
N ASP A 107 12.48 -26.51 15.68
CA ASP A 107 12.31 -26.71 17.11
C ASP A 107 11.88 -25.39 17.77
N ALA A 108 10.65 -25.39 18.28
CA ALA A 108 9.96 -24.24 18.84
C ALA A 108 10.53 -23.77 20.20
N ALA A 109 11.71 -24.24 20.58
CA ALA A 109 12.25 -24.08 21.93
C ALA A 109 13.24 -22.92 22.13
N GLY A 110 13.68 -22.21 21.08
CA GLY A 110 14.86 -21.34 21.17
C GLY A 110 14.69 -19.82 21.27
N LEU A 111 13.53 -19.23 20.96
CA LEU A 111 13.42 -17.76 20.71
C LEU A 111 12.35 -17.04 21.54
N ARG A 112 12.05 -17.52 22.75
CA ARG A 112 11.18 -16.81 23.73
C ARG A 112 11.97 -16.09 24.83
N ALA A 113 13.11 -15.48 24.49
CA ALA A 113 13.77 -14.54 25.39
C ALA A 113 13.39 -13.11 24.98
N VAL A 114 12.55 -12.47 25.80
CA VAL A 114 12.09 -11.08 25.64
C VAL A 114 13.30 -10.14 25.65
N ARG A 115 13.79 -9.73 24.47
CA ARG A 115 14.81 -8.66 24.35
C ARG A 115 14.09 -7.32 24.36
N MET A 116 14.43 -6.45 25.32
CA MET A 116 14.02 -5.04 25.28
C MET A 116 14.40 -4.40 23.94
N PRO A 117 13.59 -3.46 23.39
CA PRO A 117 13.93 -2.77 22.16
C PRO A 117 15.32 -2.16 22.25
N HIS A 118 16.17 -2.40 21.26
CA HIS A 118 17.54 -1.90 21.29
C HIS A 118 17.53 -0.36 21.41
N PRO A 119 18.35 0.27 22.26
CA PRO A 119 18.28 1.73 22.45
C PRO A 119 18.64 2.47 21.16
N GLN A 120 19.55 1.94 20.34
CA GLN A 120 20.04 2.60 19.13
C GLN A 120 20.25 1.57 17.99
N PRO A 121 19.17 0.92 17.49
CA PRO A 121 19.28 -0.22 16.57
C PRO A 121 20.01 0.14 15.27
N TRP A 122 19.86 1.38 14.78
CA TRP A 122 20.53 1.88 13.57
C TRP A 122 22.07 1.87 13.64
N ARG A 123 22.65 1.63 14.82
CA ARG A 123 24.10 1.49 15.01
C ARG A 123 24.61 0.04 14.86
N LEU A 124 23.73 -0.95 14.86
CA LEU A 124 24.12 -2.36 14.76
C LEU A 124 24.65 -2.71 13.37
N PRO A 125 25.58 -3.67 13.21
CA PRO A 125 25.94 -4.25 11.91
C PRO A 125 24.72 -4.65 11.08
N LEU A 126 24.76 -4.51 9.74
CA LEU A 126 23.61 -4.81 8.88
C LEU A 126 22.98 -6.20 9.08
N PRO A 127 23.76 -7.30 9.27
CA PRO A 127 23.16 -8.62 9.54
C PRO A 127 22.37 -8.64 10.85
N GLU A 128 22.97 -8.16 11.94
CA GLU A 128 22.31 -8.08 13.25
C GLU A 128 21.12 -7.11 13.23
N LEU A 129 21.24 -6.02 12.48
CA LEU A 129 20.17 -5.06 12.28
C LEU A 129 19.00 -5.73 11.57
N SER A 130 19.26 -6.46 10.48
CA SER A 130 18.26 -7.22 9.72
C SER A 130 17.51 -8.19 10.62
N ASP A 131 18.22 -8.98 11.43
CA ASP A 131 17.62 -9.91 12.38
C ASP A 131 16.77 -9.17 13.43
N LEU A 132 17.27 -8.07 13.98
CA LEU A 132 16.54 -7.28 14.98
C LEU A 132 15.25 -6.69 14.41
N ILE A 133 15.32 -6.04 13.24
CA ILE A 133 14.15 -5.44 12.59
C ILE A 133 13.24 -6.48 11.93
N ASN A 134 13.62 -7.75 11.91
CA ASN A 134 12.75 -8.87 11.55
C ASN A 134 11.93 -9.38 12.73
N VAL A 135 12.33 -9.09 13.97
CA VAL A 135 11.69 -9.60 15.20
C VAL A 135 11.11 -8.50 16.08
N SER A 136 11.37 -7.22 15.80
CA SER A 136 10.87 -6.07 16.57
C SER A 136 10.36 -4.93 15.70
N PHE A 137 9.05 -4.67 15.75
CA PHE A 137 8.39 -3.60 14.98
C PHE A 137 8.82 -2.22 15.49
N LEU A 138 9.05 -2.10 16.80
CA LEU A 138 9.54 -0.87 17.41
C LEU A 138 10.97 -0.56 16.98
N ASP A 139 11.83 -1.58 16.84
CA ASP A 139 13.19 -1.35 16.35
C ASP A 139 13.19 -1.02 14.85
N LEU A 140 12.33 -1.65 14.04
CA LEU A 140 12.09 -1.19 12.66
C LEU A 140 11.67 0.29 12.63
N THR A 141 10.70 0.69 13.46
CA THR A 141 10.21 2.07 13.57
C THR A 141 11.33 3.05 13.91
N LYS A 142 12.22 2.67 14.83
CA LYS A 142 13.41 3.46 15.16
C LYS A 142 14.34 3.62 13.97
N VAL A 143 14.63 2.54 13.26
CA VAL A 143 15.57 2.53 12.14
C VAL A 143 15.03 3.35 10.97
N VAL A 144 13.76 3.18 10.58
CA VAL A 144 13.15 3.99 9.50
C VAL A 144 13.05 5.46 9.90
N THR A 145 12.79 5.77 11.18
CA THR A 145 12.82 7.17 11.66
C THR A 145 14.22 7.74 11.56
N ALA A 146 15.24 7.02 12.02
CA ALA A 146 16.62 7.48 11.99
C ALA A 146 17.08 7.73 10.55
N GLN A 147 16.75 6.82 9.63
CA GLN A 147 17.03 6.97 8.19
C GLN A 147 16.30 8.18 7.60
N ALA A 148 15.00 8.36 7.89
CA ALA A 148 14.24 9.52 7.45
C ALA A 148 14.83 10.84 7.97
N CYS A 149 15.38 10.84 9.18
CA CYS A 149 16.06 11.97 9.79
C CYS A 149 17.53 12.15 9.35
N GLY A 150 18.00 11.40 8.35
CA GLY A 150 19.29 11.63 7.71
C GLY A 150 20.39 10.63 8.05
N VAL A 151 20.12 9.57 8.82
CA VAL A 151 21.11 8.48 9.02
C VAL A 151 21.27 7.73 7.71
N ARG A 152 22.46 7.82 7.13
CA ARG A 152 22.83 7.13 5.89
C ARG A 152 23.88 6.07 6.16
N ARG A 153 23.67 4.91 5.56
CA ARG A 153 24.61 3.78 5.58
C ARG A 153 24.43 2.97 4.31
N THR A 154 25.53 2.50 3.73
CA THR A 154 25.51 1.54 2.62
C THR A 154 24.65 0.33 2.96
N GLY A 155 23.79 -0.14 2.06
CA GLY A 155 22.93 -1.30 2.29
C GLY A 155 21.66 -1.04 3.11
N LEU A 156 21.54 0.12 3.79
CA LEU A 156 20.39 0.41 4.66
C LEU A 156 19.12 0.71 3.86
N ASP A 157 19.24 1.40 2.72
CA ASP A 157 18.09 1.70 1.87
C ASP A 157 17.54 0.44 1.22
N GLU A 158 18.42 -0.46 0.75
CA GLU A 158 18.02 -1.78 0.24
C GLU A 158 17.40 -2.65 1.34
N LEU A 159 17.97 -2.64 2.56
CA LEU A 159 17.43 -3.40 3.68
C LEU A 159 16.02 -2.94 4.07
N LEU A 160 15.76 -1.62 4.08
CA LEU A 160 14.50 -1.03 4.53
C LEU A 160 13.42 -0.97 3.44
N TYR A 161 13.81 -0.62 2.22
CA TYR A 161 12.88 -0.32 1.12
C TYR A 161 13.05 -1.27 -0.07
N GLY A 162 13.81 -2.36 0.12
CA GLY A 162 13.84 -3.48 -0.81
C GLY A 162 12.48 -4.18 -0.92
N PRO A 163 12.34 -5.09 -1.90
CA PRO A 163 11.07 -5.71 -2.25
C PRO A 163 10.43 -6.52 -1.10
N ASP A 164 11.25 -7.01 -0.18
CA ASP A 164 10.80 -7.86 0.94
C ASP A 164 10.39 -7.05 2.19
N ARG A 165 10.71 -5.74 2.25
CA ARG A 165 10.53 -4.91 3.46
C ARG A 165 9.78 -3.60 3.27
N ILE A 166 9.64 -3.11 2.04
CA ILE A 166 9.14 -1.76 1.77
C ILE A 166 7.78 -1.45 2.44
N GLU A 167 6.87 -2.42 2.47
CA GLU A 167 5.55 -2.24 3.04
C GLU A 167 5.57 -2.27 4.59
N GLN A 168 6.40 -3.10 5.24
CA GLN A 168 6.65 -3.01 6.68
C GLN A 168 7.26 -1.65 7.06
N SER A 169 8.16 -1.14 6.22
CA SER A 169 8.75 0.18 6.40
C SER A 169 7.71 1.30 6.24
N ILE A 170 6.77 1.18 5.30
CA ILE A 170 5.62 2.10 5.17
C ILE A 170 4.76 2.06 6.44
N ASP A 171 4.49 0.89 7.01
CA ASP A 171 3.74 0.77 8.26
C ASP A 171 4.47 1.39 9.45
N ALA A 172 5.77 1.13 9.57
CA ALA A 172 6.61 1.69 10.61
C ALA A 172 6.74 3.23 10.49
N LEU A 173 6.87 3.76 9.27
CA LEU A 173 6.86 5.20 9.00
C LEU A 173 5.49 5.83 9.30
N THR A 174 4.39 5.14 9.00
CA THR A 174 3.03 5.61 9.32
C THR A 174 2.81 5.69 10.83
N TYR A 175 3.23 4.66 11.56
CA TYR A 175 3.22 4.66 13.03
C TYR A 175 4.08 5.79 13.60
N ALA A 176 5.32 5.92 13.13
CA ALA A 176 6.22 6.99 13.54
C ALA A 176 5.58 8.37 13.30
N LEU A 177 5.04 8.62 12.11
CA LEU A 177 4.41 9.89 11.76
C LEU A 177 3.37 10.32 12.79
N TYR A 178 2.42 9.43 13.12
CA TYR A 178 1.36 9.74 14.08
C TYR A 178 1.88 9.84 15.51
N ASP A 179 2.82 9.00 15.94
CA ASP A 179 3.41 9.08 17.27
C ASP A 179 4.09 10.45 17.50
N ARG A 180 4.87 10.95 16.54
CA ARG A 180 5.54 12.26 16.66
C ARG A 180 4.53 13.41 16.65
N GLN A 181 3.50 13.32 15.79
CA GLN A 181 2.41 14.28 15.76
C GLN A 181 1.70 14.35 17.13
N ILE A 182 1.26 13.21 17.67
CA ILE A 182 0.53 13.15 18.95
C ILE A 182 1.41 13.68 20.09
N ARG A 183 2.69 13.28 20.17
CA ARG A 183 3.61 13.79 21.21
C ARG A 183 3.77 15.29 21.15
N ARG A 184 3.90 15.85 19.94
CA ARG A 184 4.00 17.30 19.74
C ARG A 184 2.71 18.00 20.17
N GLU A 185 1.56 17.48 19.75
CA GLU A 185 0.25 18.02 20.11
C GLU A 185 0.05 18.06 21.62
N ILE A 186 0.32 16.96 22.33
CA ILE A 186 0.18 16.90 23.80
C ILE A 186 1.08 17.93 24.50
N ARG A 187 2.32 18.11 24.02
CA ARG A 187 3.23 19.13 24.56
C ARG A 187 2.69 20.55 24.35
N ILE A 188 2.32 20.90 23.12
CA ILE A 188 1.82 22.24 22.80
C ILE A 188 0.52 22.55 23.55
N LEU A 189 -0.42 21.59 23.61
CA LEU A 189 -1.69 21.74 24.32
C LEU A 189 -1.52 21.78 25.86
N SER A 190 -0.38 21.33 26.38
CA SER A 190 0.01 21.50 27.80
C SER A 190 0.67 22.86 28.09
N GLY A 191 0.83 23.73 27.09
CA GLY A 191 1.51 25.01 27.20
C GLY A 191 3.03 24.95 26.99
N GLN A 192 3.58 23.79 26.60
CA GLN A 192 5.01 23.60 26.39
C GLN A 192 5.38 23.74 24.90
N CYS A 193 5.84 24.92 24.51
CA CYS A 193 6.40 25.22 23.18
C CYS A 193 7.94 25.21 23.21
N ASP A 194 8.53 24.08 23.61
CA ASP A 194 9.97 23.92 23.82
C ASP A 194 10.73 23.42 22.57
N GLU A 195 12.07 23.35 22.68
CA GLU A 195 12.95 22.79 21.65
C GLU A 195 12.52 21.38 21.22
N THR A 196 12.04 20.58 22.17
CA THR A 196 11.54 19.23 21.88
C THR A 196 10.32 19.25 20.95
N ALA A 197 9.37 20.17 21.14
CA ALA A 197 8.22 20.32 20.25
C ALA A 197 8.64 20.70 18.82
N ARG A 198 9.65 21.56 18.67
CA ARG A 198 10.26 21.90 17.37
C ARG A 198 10.94 20.69 16.74
N ASN A 199 11.71 19.92 17.50
CA ASN A 199 12.34 18.68 17.04
C ASN A 199 11.33 17.63 16.60
N LEU A 200 10.23 17.43 17.34
CA LEU A 200 9.16 16.51 16.96
C LEU A 200 8.49 16.93 15.65
N LYS A 201 8.31 18.23 15.40
CA LYS A 201 7.78 18.76 14.14
C LYS A 201 8.73 18.48 12.97
N ALA A 202 10.03 18.75 13.14
CA ALA A 202 11.03 18.47 12.11
C ALA A 202 11.10 16.98 11.77
N GLN A 203 11.10 16.10 12.79
CA GLN A 203 11.06 14.65 12.61
C GLN A 203 9.79 14.19 11.91
N GLN A 204 8.63 14.73 12.29
CA GLN A 204 7.37 14.40 11.63
C GLN A 204 7.42 14.75 10.14
N GLN A 205 7.97 15.90 9.77
CA GLN A 205 8.10 16.32 8.38
C GLN A 205 9.07 15.40 7.60
N ALA A 206 10.22 15.05 8.19
CA ALA A 206 11.17 14.12 7.58
C ALA A 206 10.57 12.72 7.36
N VAL A 207 9.88 12.17 8.38
CA VAL A 207 9.18 10.88 8.30
C VAL A 207 8.08 10.93 7.25
N TRP A 208 7.32 12.03 7.15
CA TRP A 208 6.28 12.19 6.14
C TRP A 208 6.85 12.17 4.71
N GLN A 209 7.96 12.88 4.48
CA GLN A 209 8.62 12.88 3.18
C GLN A 209 9.11 11.48 2.80
N GLN A 210 9.74 10.77 3.74
CA GLN A 210 10.21 9.41 3.51
C GLN A 210 9.06 8.41 3.28
N LEU A 211 7.95 8.56 4.01
CA LEU A 211 6.73 7.78 3.77
C LEU A 211 6.21 7.97 2.35
N ARG A 212 6.13 9.21 1.87
CA ARG A 212 5.71 9.52 0.49
C ARG A 212 6.66 8.99 -0.58
N GLU A 213 7.95 8.96 -0.29
CA GLU A 213 8.93 8.33 -1.16
C GLU A 213 8.74 6.82 -1.22
N ALA A 214 8.62 6.14 -0.07
CA ALA A 214 8.38 4.70 -0.01
C ALA A 214 7.07 4.29 -0.71
N GLU A 215 5.97 5.03 -0.51
CA GLU A 215 4.70 4.81 -1.20
C GLU A 215 4.84 4.94 -2.73
N ARG A 216 5.62 5.93 -3.20
CA ARG A 216 5.89 6.12 -4.63
C ARG A 216 6.70 4.96 -5.22
N ARG A 217 7.75 4.51 -4.53
CA ARG A 217 8.56 3.34 -4.93
C ARG A 217 7.73 2.07 -5.01
N LEU A 218 6.90 1.81 -4.00
CA LEU A 218 5.97 0.67 -4.00
C LEU A 218 5.01 0.74 -5.19
N LYS A 219 4.43 1.92 -5.45
CA LYS A 219 3.55 2.11 -6.61
C LYS A 219 4.26 1.88 -7.94
N ALA A 220 5.49 2.38 -8.09
CA ALA A 220 6.29 2.20 -9.31
C ALA A 220 6.56 0.71 -9.56
N LYS A 221 7.03 -0.02 -8.52
CA LYS A 221 7.27 -1.46 -8.60
C LYS A 221 6.01 -2.25 -8.96
N ARG A 222 4.87 -1.94 -8.32
CA ARG A 222 3.58 -2.53 -8.65
C ARG A 222 3.21 -2.32 -10.12
N VAL A 223 3.41 -1.12 -10.66
CA VAL A 223 3.13 -0.82 -12.07
C VAL A 223 4.04 -1.63 -12.98
N GLU A 224 5.32 -1.74 -12.66
CA GLU A 224 6.29 -2.55 -13.42
C GLU A 224 5.94 -4.04 -13.41
N GLU A 225 5.62 -4.62 -12.25
CA GLU A 225 5.20 -6.03 -12.10
C GLU A 225 3.95 -6.32 -12.93
N LEU A 226 2.93 -5.47 -12.82
CA LEU A 226 1.69 -5.63 -13.56
C LEU A 226 1.86 -5.40 -15.07
N THR A 227 2.77 -4.51 -15.49
CA THR A 227 3.08 -4.29 -16.91
C THR A 227 3.81 -5.50 -17.48
N THR A 228 4.77 -6.05 -16.73
CA THR A 228 5.50 -7.27 -17.10
C THR A 228 4.57 -8.47 -17.22
N ALA A 229 3.60 -8.59 -16.30
CA ALA A 229 2.55 -9.62 -16.38
C ALA A 229 1.49 -9.35 -17.46
N GLY A 230 1.63 -8.28 -18.25
CA GLY A 230 0.67 -7.83 -19.25
C GLY A 230 -0.65 -7.32 -18.68
N VAL A 231 -0.84 -7.31 -17.35
CA VAL A 231 -2.06 -6.89 -16.65
C VAL A 231 -2.36 -5.42 -16.86
N LEU A 232 -1.33 -4.57 -16.81
CA LEU A 232 -1.45 -3.13 -17.04
C LEU A 232 -0.90 -2.70 -18.40
N PRO A 233 -1.45 -1.61 -18.98
CA PRO A 233 -2.57 -0.83 -18.49
C PRO A 233 -3.80 -1.15 -19.34
N PHE A 234 -4.34 -2.39 -19.39
CA PHE A 234 -5.51 -2.59 -20.26
C PHE A 234 -6.54 -3.67 -19.88
N PRO A 235 -7.84 -3.35 -20.07
CA PRO A 235 -8.35 -2.04 -20.50
C PRO A 235 -8.61 -1.04 -19.37
N PRO A 236 -8.28 0.26 -19.55
CA PRO A 236 -8.99 1.31 -18.83
C PRO A 236 -10.49 1.18 -19.13
N ALA A 237 -11.33 1.73 -18.24
CA ALA A 237 -12.76 1.80 -18.50
C ALA A 237 -12.97 2.39 -19.90
N THR A 238 -13.63 1.62 -20.78
CA THR A 238 -13.83 2.08 -22.14
C THR A 238 -14.84 3.22 -22.13
N ASP A 239 -14.47 4.31 -22.78
CA ASP A 239 -15.40 5.42 -23.05
C ASP A 239 -16.10 5.24 -24.39
N ASP A 240 -15.80 4.17 -25.13
CA ASP A 240 -16.58 3.80 -26.32
C ASP A 240 -18.00 3.46 -25.90
N SER A 241 -18.92 4.32 -26.31
CA SER A 241 -20.32 4.25 -25.93
C SER A 241 -21.01 2.97 -26.41
N ARG A 242 -20.53 2.34 -27.50
CA ARG A 242 -21.04 1.06 -28.00
C ARG A 242 -20.60 -0.09 -27.11
N ARG A 243 -19.33 -0.12 -26.74
CA ARG A 243 -18.79 -1.14 -25.82
C ARG A 243 -19.42 -1.02 -24.43
N VAL A 244 -19.70 0.20 -23.99
CA VAL A 244 -20.40 0.45 -22.72
C VAL A 244 -21.84 -0.05 -22.78
N ALA A 245 -22.57 0.25 -23.86
CA ALA A 245 -23.93 -0.25 -24.06
C ALA A 245 -23.98 -1.78 -24.07
N ARG A 246 -23.04 -2.44 -24.79
CA ARG A 246 -22.90 -3.91 -24.79
C ARG A 246 -22.68 -4.47 -23.39
N ALA A 247 -21.73 -3.88 -22.66
CA ALA A 247 -21.42 -4.30 -21.30
C ALA A 247 -22.59 -4.08 -20.32
N TRP A 248 -23.35 -2.99 -20.50
CA TRP A 248 -24.53 -2.71 -19.68
C TRP A 248 -25.70 -3.62 -20.01
N LEU A 249 -25.94 -3.94 -21.28
CA LEU A 249 -26.92 -4.95 -21.68
C LEU A 249 -26.63 -6.30 -21.03
N GLY A 250 -25.38 -6.77 -21.08
CA GLY A 250 -25.01 -8.03 -20.42
C GLY A 250 -25.04 -7.98 -18.89
N ARG A 251 -25.02 -6.80 -18.26
CA ARG A 251 -25.29 -6.66 -16.82
C ARG A 251 -26.77 -6.69 -16.50
N TYR A 252 -27.59 -6.09 -17.36
CA TYR A 252 -29.05 -6.11 -17.25
C TYR A 252 -29.58 -7.54 -17.42
N LEU A 253 -29.11 -8.25 -18.45
CA LEU A 253 -29.45 -9.65 -18.76
C LEU A 253 -28.39 -10.63 -18.24
N SER A 254 -27.98 -10.48 -16.98
CA SER A 254 -26.85 -11.24 -16.41
C SER A 254 -27.03 -12.76 -16.50
N ALA A 255 -28.21 -13.30 -16.20
CA ALA A 255 -28.48 -14.73 -16.26
C ALA A 255 -28.33 -15.30 -17.68
N GLU A 256 -28.90 -14.63 -18.69
CA GLU A 256 -28.77 -15.06 -20.09
C GLU A 256 -27.32 -14.93 -20.57
N LYS A 257 -26.62 -13.85 -20.18
CA LYS A 257 -25.20 -13.69 -20.49
C LYS A 257 -24.39 -14.88 -19.98
N ASP A 258 -24.61 -15.29 -18.73
CA ASP A 258 -23.83 -16.35 -18.12
C ASP A 258 -24.12 -17.72 -18.75
N ALA A 259 -25.38 -17.96 -19.15
CA ALA A 259 -25.74 -19.15 -19.92
C ALA A 259 -25.00 -19.19 -21.27
N LEU A 260 -24.96 -18.07 -21.99
CA LEU A 260 -24.23 -17.94 -23.25
C LEU A 260 -22.72 -18.12 -23.08
N VAL A 261 -22.14 -17.53 -22.04
CA VAL A 261 -20.71 -17.70 -21.73
C VAL A 261 -20.39 -19.17 -21.44
N LEU A 262 -21.23 -19.85 -20.66
CA LEU A 262 -21.06 -21.27 -20.35
C LEU A 262 -21.17 -22.12 -21.62
N GLU A 263 -22.15 -21.85 -22.47
CA GLU A 263 -22.35 -22.53 -23.76
C GLU A 263 -21.12 -22.40 -24.66
N PHE A 264 -20.68 -21.16 -24.93
CA PHE A 264 -19.53 -20.90 -25.79
C PHE A 264 -18.21 -21.41 -25.20
N ALA A 265 -18.01 -21.28 -23.89
CA ALA A 265 -16.81 -21.78 -23.23
C ALA A 265 -16.74 -23.31 -23.25
N THR A 266 -17.87 -23.99 -23.01
CA THR A 266 -17.93 -25.46 -23.07
C THR A 266 -17.70 -25.96 -24.49
N ALA A 267 -18.29 -25.29 -25.50
CA ALA A 267 -18.04 -25.60 -26.91
C ALA A 267 -16.57 -25.41 -27.31
N ALA A 268 -15.87 -24.47 -26.67
CA ALA A 268 -14.44 -24.23 -26.86
C ALA A 268 -13.54 -25.18 -26.04
N GLY A 269 -14.11 -26.16 -25.32
CA GLY A 269 -13.37 -27.15 -24.54
C GLY A 269 -12.98 -26.72 -23.13
N VAL A 270 -13.53 -25.61 -22.61
CA VAL A 270 -13.29 -25.18 -21.22
C VAL A 270 -14.16 -26.02 -20.28
N PRO A 271 -13.60 -26.59 -19.19
CA PRO A 271 -14.40 -27.32 -18.20
C PRO A 271 -15.50 -26.45 -17.59
N THR A 272 -16.68 -27.03 -17.36
CA THR A 272 -17.85 -26.32 -16.81
C THR A 272 -17.55 -25.65 -15.47
N ALA A 273 -16.77 -26.30 -14.60
CA ALA A 273 -16.31 -25.72 -13.34
C ALA A 273 -15.46 -24.45 -13.53
N ALA A 274 -14.66 -24.38 -14.60
CA ALA A 274 -13.88 -23.19 -14.96
C ALA A 274 -14.72 -22.14 -15.70
N ALA A 275 -15.79 -22.53 -16.39
CA ALA A 275 -16.72 -21.61 -17.04
C ALA A 275 -17.80 -21.05 -16.09
N ALA A 276 -17.91 -21.59 -14.87
CA ALA A 276 -18.91 -21.16 -13.90
C ALA A 276 -18.79 -19.65 -13.58
N PRO A 277 -19.92 -18.92 -13.55
CA PRO A 277 -19.92 -17.48 -13.32
C PRO A 277 -19.50 -17.15 -11.89
N ILE A 278 -18.68 -16.09 -11.75
CA ILE A 278 -18.26 -15.54 -10.47
C ILE A 278 -19.20 -14.39 -10.10
N ARG A 279 -20.00 -14.56 -9.04
CA ARG A 279 -20.99 -13.59 -8.55
C ARG A 279 -20.42 -12.59 -7.57
N CYS A 280 -19.42 -13.02 -6.78
CA CYS A 280 -18.85 -12.18 -5.74
C CYS A 280 -17.33 -12.36 -5.61
N ILE A 281 -16.70 -11.43 -4.88
CA ILE A 281 -15.26 -11.50 -4.62
C ILE A 281 -14.90 -12.72 -3.75
N GLN A 282 -15.80 -13.17 -2.86
CA GLN A 282 -15.56 -14.39 -2.07
C GLN A 282 -15.48 -15.64 -2.95
N GLU A 283 -16.37 -15.78 -3.93
CA GLU A 283 -16.31 -16.88 -4.90
C GLU A 283 -15.03 -16.82 -5.73
N LYS A 284 -14.62 -15.62 -6.18
CA LYS A 284 -13.35 -15.45 -6.89
C LYS A 284 -12.16 -15.92 -6.05
N ILE A 285 -12.09 -15.48 -4.80
CA ILE A 285 -11.04 -15.87 -3.86
C ILE A 285 -11.06 -17.39 -3.64
N THR A 286 -12.23 -17.97 -3.40
CA THR A 286 -12.41 -19.41 -3.15
C THR A 286 -11.95 -20.22 -4.36
N ARG A 287 -12.37 -19.85 -5.56
CA ARG A 287 -11.93 -20.47 -6.81
C ARG A 287 -10.42 -20.40 -6.99
N CYS A 288 -9.80 -19.26 -6.69
CA CYS A 288 -8.34 -19.17 -6.76
C CYS A 288 -7.64 -20.04 -5.69
N ILE A 289 -8.25 -20.26 -4.53
CA ILE A 289 -7.73 -21.18 -3.52
C ILE A 289 -7.85 -22.63 -4.01
N ASP A 290 -9.02 -23.01 -4.52
CA ASP A 290 -9.30 -24.36 -5.00
C ASP A 290 -8.42 -24.75 -6.19
N ASN A 291 -8.13 -23.78 -7.08
CA ASN A 291 -7.21 -23.95 -8.20
C ASN A 291 -5.72 -23.92 -7.79
N GLY A 292 -5.41 -23.71 -6.51
CA GLY A 292 -4.04 -23.62 -6.01
C GLY A 292 -3.31 -22.34 -6.39
N TRP A 293 -3.99 -21.35 -6.98
CA TRP A 293 -3.41 -20.03 -7.30
C TRP A 293 -3.28 -19.14 -6.07
N LEU A 294 -3.99 -19.45 -4.97
CA LEU A 294 -3.93 -18.70 -3.73
C LEU A 294 -3.84 -19.68 -2.55
N ILE A 295 -2.69 -19.83 -1.90
CA ILE A 295 -2.48 -20.67 -0.71
C ILE A 295 -3.10 -20.02 0.55
N ALA A 296 -4.43 -19.95 0.61
CA ALA A 296 -5.19 -19.41 1.74
C ALA A 296 -5.96 -20.51 2.45
N PRO A 297 -5.29 -21.38 3.24
CA PRO A 297 -5.99 -22.49 3.85
C PRO A 297 -7.05 -21.97 4.82
N LEU A 298 -8.29 -22.42 4.62
CA LEU A 298 -9.41 -22.15 5.51
C LEU A 298 -9.28 -23.03 6.76
N ASN A 299 -8.53 -22.56 7.75
CA ASN A 299 -8.41 -23.22 9.05
C ASN A 299 -9.51 -22.79 10.03
N ASP A 300 -9.61 -23.46 11.17
CA ASP A 300 -10.68 -23.21 12.16
C ASP A 300 -10.66 -21.79 12.73
N ALA A 301 -9.48 -21.19 12.85
CA ALA A 301 -9.35 -19.80 13.30
C ALA A 301 -9.97 -18.82 12.29
N VAL A 302 -9.77 -19.04 10.99
CA VAL A 302 -10.40 -18.24 9.93
C VAL A 302 -11.90 -18.47 9.88
N ARG A 303 -12.36 -19.73 9.96
CA ARG A 303 -13.81 -20.05 10.00
C ARG A 303 -14.50 -19.37 11.18
N SER A 304 -13.87 -19.39 12.36
CA SER A 304 -14.37 -18.71 13.55
C SER A 304 -14.53 -17.21 13.33
N VAL A 305 -13.53 -16.54 12.75
CA VAL A 305 -13.61 -15.10 12.45
C VAL A 305 -14.66 -14.76 11.39
N LEU A 306 -14.82 -15.61 10.37
CA LEU A 306 -15.87 -15.43 9.37
C LEU A 306 -17.27 -15.57 9.99
N ALA A 307 -17.43 -16.47 10.96
CA ALA A 307 -18.69 -16.72 11.66
C ALA A 307 -19.03 -15.69 12.76
N PHE A 308 -18.11 -14.80 13.13
CA PHE A 308 -18.39 -13.78 14.14
C PHE A 308 -19.54 -12.86 13.71
N ASP A 309 -20.36 -12.45 14.67
CA ASP A 309 -21.25 -11.31 14.51
C ASP A 309 -20.45 -9.99 14.41
N GLU A 310 -21.14 -8.88 14.14
CA GLU A 310 -20.52 -7.56 13.99
C GLU A 310 -19.78 -7.12 15.27
N SER A 311 -20.36 -7.38 16.45
CA SER A 311 -19.82 -6.94 17.74
C SER A 311 -18.53 -7.69 18.10
N ALA A 312 -18.54 -9.02 17.97
CA ALA A 312 -17.39 -9.88 18.22
C ALA A 312 -16.24 -9.57 17.24
N PHE A 313 -16.57 -9.34 15.96
CA PHE A 313 -15.58 -8.95 14.96
C PHE A 313 -14.96 -7.58 15.28
N ARG A 314 -15.78 -6.58 15.62
CA ARG A 314 -15.31 -5.25 16.02
C ARG A 314 -14.42 -5.32 17.25
N LYS A 315 -14.77 -6.10 18.27
CA LYS A 315 -13.96 -6.27 19.50
C LYS A 315 -12.59 -6.86 19.18
N ARG A 316 -12.53 -7.90 18.34
CA ARG A 316 -11.28 -8.53 17.91
C ARG A 316 -10.40 -7.55 17.12
N MET A 317 -11.00 -6.82 16.18
CA MET A 317 -10.33 -5.77 15.41
C MET A 317 -9.77 -4.64 16.30
N LEU A 318 -10.54 -4.16 17.29
CA LEU A 318 -10.07 -3.14 18.23
C LEU A 318 -8.92 -3.65 19.10
N THR A 319 -8.96 -4.93 19.47
CA THR A 319 -7.87 -5.57 20.22
C THR A 319 -6.59 -5.63 19.38
N ASP A 320 -6.68 -6.03 18.11
CA ASP A 320 -5.55 -6.00 17.16
C ASP A 320 -5.03 -4.58 16.91
N ALA A 321 -5.90 -3.56 16.83
CA ALA A 321 -5.45 -2.17 16.72
C ALA A 321 -4.70 -1.70 17.99
N GLY A 322 -5.12 -2.19 19.16
CA GLY A 322 -4.47 -1.90 20.45
C GLY A 322 -3.13 -2.60 20.66
N ARG A 323 -2.86 -3.71 19.95
CA ARG A 323 -1.62 -4.50 20.04
C ARG A 323 -0.79 -4.35 18.78
N GLN A 324 0.17 -3.43 18.81
CA GLN A 324 1.00 -3.13 17.64
C GLN A 324 2.03 -4.22 17.32
N ASP A 325 2.43 -5.00 18.32
CA ASP A 325 3.40 -6.08 18.28
C ASP A 325 2.76 -7.45 18.04
N GLU A 326 1.61 -7.74 18.64
CA GLU A 326 0.88 -9.00 18.44
C GLU A 326 -0.21 -8.87 17.37
N ARG A 327 0.20 -8.84 16.10
CA ARG A 327 -0.73 -8.76 14.97
C ARG A 327 -1.64 -9.99 14.90
N ASP A 328 -2.93 -9.76 14.73
CA ASP A 328 -3.87 -10.86 14.51
C ASP A 328 -3.83 -11.31 13.05
N ASP A 329 -3.17 -12.44 12.84
CA ASP A 329 -2.89 -12.90 11.50
C ASP A 329 -4.14 -13.24 10.69
N VAL A 330 -5.22 -13.61 11.38
CA VAL A 330 -6.48 -14.08 10.80
C VAL A 330 -7.25 -12.94 10.13
N LEU A 331 -7.14 -11.71 10.64
CA LEU A 331 -7.80 -10.54 10.06
C LEU A 331 -7.27 -10.19 8.65
N CYS A 332 -6.06 -10.62 8.34
CA CYS A 332 -5.44 -10.42 7.02
C CYS A 332 -5.78 -11.51 6.00
N HIS A 333 -6.64 -12.48 6.36
CA HIS A 333 -7.07 -13.52 5.44
C HIS A 333 -7.86 -12.91 4.26
N PRO A 334 -7.64 -13.32 3.00
CA PRO A 334 -8.30 -12.75 1.81
C PRO A 334 -9.83 -12.64 1.92
N LEU A 335 -10.49 -13.68 2.44
CA LEU A 335 -11.94 -13.70 2.68
C LEU A 335 -12.42 -12.70 3.75
N VAL A 336 -11.53 -12.25 4.64
CA VAL A 336 -11.84 -11.34 5.76
C VAL A 336 -11.55 -9.87 5.40
N LEU A 337 -10.65 -9.61 4.46
CA LEU A 337 -10.12 -8.27 4.19
C LEU A 337 -11.18 -7.19 3.91
N ASN A 338 -12.20 -7.49 3.11
CA ASN A 338 -13.26 -6.51 2.81
C ASN A 338 -14.08 -6.17 4.06
N ARG A 339 -14.50 -7.19 4.84
CA ARG A 339 -15.18 -7.01 6.12
C ARG A 339 -14.31 -6.21 7.10
N TRP A 340 -13.02 -6.52 7.16
CA TRP A 340 -12.06 -5.80 8.00
C TRP A 340 -11.96 -4.31 7.64
N ARG A 341 -11.78 -4.00 6.34
CA ARG A 341 -11.74 -2.61 5.84
C ARG A 341 -13.02 -1.85 6.19
N ASP A 342 -14.18 -2.48 6.01
CA ASP A 342 -15.47 -1.82 6.22
C ASP A 342 -15.72 -1.54 7.71
N GLN A 343 -15.43 -2.51 8.58
CA GLN A 343 -15.48 -2.31 10.03
C GLN A 343 -14.47 -1.25 10.53
N LEU A 344 -13.28 -1.18 9.92
CA LEU A 344 -12.29 -0.14 10.22
C LEU A 344 -12.82 1.26 9.83
N ASN A 345 -13.48 1.39 8.67
CA ASN A 345 -14.09 2.65 8.25
C ASN A 345 -15.17 3.11 9.24
N GLU A 346 -16.03 2.20 9.70
CA GLU A 346 -17.07 2.50 10.68
C GLU A 346 -16.49 2.85 12.04
N SER A 347 -15.51 2.08 12.50
CA SER A 347 -14.84 2.35 13.79
C SER A 347 -14.10 3.69 13.79
N LEU A 348 -13.49 4.07 12.65
CA LEU A 348 -12.91 5.40 12.49
C LEU A 348 -13.97 6.50 12.58
N ARG A 349 -15.15 6.34 11.96
CA ARG A 349 -16.26 7.31 12.10
C ARG A 349 -16.71 7.43 13.56
N ALA A 350 -16.83 6.31 14.26
CA ALA A 350 -17.28 6.29 15.65
C ALA A 350 -16.26 6.91 16.64
N VAL A 351 -14.96 6.69 16.42
CA VAL A 351 -13.89 7.17 17.33
C VAL A 351 -13.46 8.60 17.01
N ALA A 352 -13.68 9.09 15.78
CA ALA A 352 -13.22 10.41 15.34
C ALA A 352 -13.62 11.58 16.27
N PRO A 353 -14.90 11.69 16.73
CA PRO A 353 -15.30 12.79 17.63
C PRO A 353 -14.54 12.76 18.96
N GLY A 354 -14.35 11.57 19.55
CA GLY A 354 -13.62 11.44 20.82
C GLY A 354 -12.13 11.79 20.70
N ALA A 355 -11.54 11.63 19.51
CA ALA A 355 -10.16 11.96 19.22
C ALA A 355 -9.96 13.44 18.79
N ASP A 356 -11.01 14.27 18.88
CA ASP A 356 -11.08 15.64 18.36
C ASP A 356 -10.66 15.71 16.88
N ASN A 357 -11.13 14.76 16.09
CA ASN A 357 -10.74 14.63 14.69
C ASN A 357 -11.96 14.81 13.77
N PRO A 358 -12.00 15.84 12.91
CA PRO A 358 -13.15 16.10 12.03
C PRO A 358 -13.24 15.15 10.82
N HIS A 359 -12.17 14.41 10.53
CA HIS A 359 -12.09 13.52 9.37
C HIS A 359 -11.75 12.08 9.75
N THR A 360 -12.03 11.12 8.86
CA THR A 360 -11.76 9.68 9.08
C THR A 360 -10.57 9.14 8.29
N LYS A 361 -9.90 10.01 7.51
CA LYS A 361 -8.84 9.60 6.57
C LYS A 361 -7.43 9.96 7.02
N HIS A 362 -7.28 10.92 7.92
CA HIS A 362 -6.00 11.37 8.44
C HIS A 362 -6.19 12.00 9.82
N LEU A 363 -5.11 12.10 10.57
CA LEU A 363 -5.09 12.75 11.88
C LEU A 363 -4.87 14.26 11.68
N THR A 364 -5.88 15.07 11.98
CA THR A 364 -5.84 16.53 11.88
C THR A 364 -4.94 17.12 12.97
N ASP A 365 -4.13 18.10 12.58
CA ASP A 365 -3.16 18.75 13.46
C ASP A 365 -3.84 19.73 14.43
N LEU A 366 -3.90 19.35 15.71
CA LEU A 366 -4.52 20.16 16.76
C LEU A 366 -3.69 21.39 17.16
N THR A 367 -2.42 21.48 16.72
CA THR A 367 -1.55 22.61 17.07
C THR A 367 -1.82 23.84 16.22
N ARG A 368 -2.72 23.76 15.23
CA ARG A 368 -3.13 24.91 14.40
C ARG A 368 -4.04 25.89 15.15
N THR A 369 -4.83 25.38 16.08
CA THR A 369 -5.74 26.15 16.94
C THR A 369 -5.57 25.67 18.37
N PRO A 370 -4.43 25.97 19.00
CA PRO A 370 -4.08 25.41 20.30
C PRO A 370 -5.00 25.97 21.38
N THR A 371 -5.72 25.07 22.06
CA THR A 371 -6.49 25.38 23.26
C THR A 371 -5.80 24.70 24.44
N PRO A 372 -5.36 25.42 25.48
CA PRO A 372 -4.76 24.82 26.66
C PRO A 372 -5.69 23.80 27.32
N ARG A 373 -5.13 22.69 27.80
CA ARG A 373 -5.91 21.59 28.42
C ARG A 373 -5.30 21.13 29.73
N THR A 374 -6.17 20.60 30.60
CA THR A 374 -5.73 19.99 31.86
C THR A 374 -5.01 18.66 31.61
N THR A 375 -4.19 18.22 32.57
CA THR A 375 -3.47 16.94 32.48
C THR A 375 -4.40 15.74 32.27
N VAL A 376 -5.59 15.74 32.89
CA VAL A 376 -6.58 14.67 32.74
C VAL A 376 -7.13 14.64 31.31
N GLN A 377 -7.50 15.80 30.76
CA GLN A 377 -7.97 15.94 29.38
C GLN A 377 -6.89 15.50 28.38
N LEU A 378 -5.64 15.88 28.62
CA LEU A 378 -4.50 15.49 27.77
C LEU A 378 -4.26 13.99 27.76
N LYS A 379 -4.31 13.31 28.91
CA LYS A 379 -4.19 11.84 28.98
C LYS A 379 -5.31 11.14 28.20
N GLN A 380 -6.55 11.58 28.37
CA GLN A 380 -7.70 11.03 27.64
C GLN A 380 -7.56 11.27 26.12
N LEU A 381 -7.22 12.50 25.73
CA LEU A 381 -6.99 12.86 24.33
C LEU A 381 -5.87 12.01 23.71
N GLN A 382 -4.75 11.85 24.42
CA GLN A 382 -3.62 11.04 23.96
C GLN A 382 -4.03 9.59 23.70
N ALA A 383 -4.80 8.98 24.62
CA ALA A 383 -5.28 7.60 24.45
C ALA A 383 -6.21 7.46 23.24
N ARG A 384 -7.18 8.38 23.09
CA ARG A 384 -8.15 8.36 21.99
C ARG A 384 -7.47 8.61 20.63
N ARG A 385 -6.52 9.54 20.56
CA ARG A 385 -5.75 9.81 19.34
C ARG A 385 -4.82 8.66 18.97
N ARG A 386 -4.22 7.97 19.95
CA ARG A 386 -3.42 6.75 19.70
C ARG A 386 -4.28 5.64 19.10
N LEU A 387 -5.47 5.39 19.66
CA LEU A 387 -6.41 4.42 19.08
C LEU A 387 -6.80 4.80 17.65
N PHE A 388 -7.15 6.07 17.42
CA PHE A 388 -7.52 6.57 16.10
C PHE A 388 -6.38 6.40 15.08
N ALA A 389 -5.14 6.75 15.47
CA ALA A 389 -3.95 6.55 14.64
C ALA A 389 -3.68 5.07 14.32
N ALA A 390 -3.85 4.18 15.31
CA ALA A 390 -3.76 2.74 15.08
C ALA A 390 -4.80 2.26 14.06
N LEU A 391 -6.06 2.69 14.18
CA LEU A 391 -7.11 2.36 13.21
C LEU A 391 -6.82 2.89 11.81
N LEU A 392 -6.23 4.09 11.68
CA LEU A 392 -5.79 4.63 10.39
C LEU A 392 -4.71 3.77 9.75
N GLN A 393 -3.71 3.35 10.53
CA GLN A 393 -2.65 2.47 10.06
C GLN A 393 -3.22 1.13 9.58
N ARG A 394 -4.12 0.53 10.37
CA ARG A 394 -4.82 -0.73 10.03
C ARG A 394 -5.65 -0.63 8.77
N ARG A 395 -6.34 0.50 8.58
CA ARG A 395 -7.08 0.78 7.35
C ARG A 395 -6.18 0.91 6.14
N ALA A 396 -5.02 1.57 6.28
CA ALA A 396 -4.04 1.68 5.20
C ALA A 396 -3.48 0.29 4.83
N GLU A 397 -3.16 -0.54 5.82
CA GLU A 397 -2.75 -1.93 5.65
C GLU A 397 -3.80 -2.75 4.91
N ALA A 398 -5.06 -2.73 5.36
CA ALA A 398 -6.16 -3.44 4.72
C ALA A 398 -6.34 -3.03 3.25
N VAL A 399 -6.25 -1.73 2.93
CA VAL A 399 -6.33 -1.23 1.55
C VAL A 399 -5.18 -1.73 0.69
N ARG A 400 -3.94 -1.74 1.22
CA ARG A 400 -2.78 -2.28 0.49
C ARG A 400 -2.93 -3.78 0.24
N LEU A 401 -3.35 -4.55 1.24
CA LEU A 401 -3.58 -5.99 1.09
C LEU A 401 -4.69 -6.30 0.09
N ILE A 402 -5.80 -5.55 0.09
CA ILE A 402 -6.86 -5.69 -0.92
C ILE A 402 -6.34 -5.38 -2.32
N THR A 403 -5.51 -4.34 -2.45
CA THR A 403 -4.90 -3.96 -3.73
C THR A 403 -4.01 -5.08 -4.24
N ALA A 404 -3.09 -5.57 -3.41
CA ALA A 404 -2.19 -6.66 -3.75
C ALA A 404 -2.93 -7.98 -4.03
N LEU A 405 -4.03 -8.25 -3.31
CA LEU A 405 -4.90 -9.39 -3.60
C LEU A 405 -5.51 -9.26 -4.99
N ASN A 406 -6.11 -8.13 -5.33
CA ASN A 406 -6.71 -7.92 -6.64
C ASN A 406 -5.69 -8.01 -7.77
N ASP A 407 -4.47 -7.51 -7.56
CA ASP A 407 -3.36 -7.64 -8.49
C ASP A 407 -3.00 -9.11 -8.69
N GLY A 408 -2.78 -9.85 -7.60
CA GLY A 408 -2.48 -11.28 -7.63
C GLY A 408 -3.55 -12.10 -8.34
N LEU A 409 -4.83 -11.86 -8.01
CA LEU A 409 -5.95 -12.51 -8.68
C LEU A 409 -5.98 -12.21 -10.18
N SER A 410 -5.66 -10.98 -10.58
CA SER A 410 -5.64 -10.58 -12.00
C SER A 410 -4.49 -11.22 -12.77
N ILE A 411 -3.32 -11.36 -12.14
CA ILE A 411 -2.17 -12.06 -12.72
C ILE A 411 -2.49 -13.56 -12.85
N ALA A 412 -3.02 -14.19 -11.79
CA ALA A 412 -3.40 -15.61 -11.80
C ALA A 412 -4.45 -15.91 -12.87
N GLU A 413 -5.50 -15.08 -12.97
CA GLU A 413 -6.53 -15.23 -14.00
C GLU A 413 -5.96 -15.19 -15.41
N ARG A 414 -4.92 -14.39 -15.67
CA ARG A 414 -4.28 -14.34 -17.00
C ARG A 414 -3.32 -15.50 -17.26
N GLY A 415 -2.74 -16.05 -16.20
CA GLY A 415 -1.90 -17.25 -16.28
C GLY A 415 -2.71 -18.54 -16.51
N ASP A 416 -4.02 -18.54 -16.26
CA ASP A 416 -4.90 -19.66 -16.55
C ASP A 416 -4.96 -19.94 -18.08
N PRO A 417 -4.65 -21.16 -18.54
CA PRO A 417 -4.77 -21.55 -19.95
C PRO A 417 -6.18 -21.30 -20.52
N SER A 418 -7.21 -21.37 -19.67
CA SER A 418 -8.61 -21.15 -20.05
C SER A 418 -8.95 -19.67 -20.25
N HIS A 419 -8.09 -18.73 -19.82
CA HIS A 419 -8.40 -17.30 -19.81
C HIS A 419 -8.77 -16.75 -21.18
N ALA A 420 -7.96 -17.08 -22.20
CA ALA A 420 -8.18 -16.58 -23.55
C ALA A 420 -9.52 -17.08 -24.12
N LEU A 421 -9.84 -18.36 -23.91
CA LEU A 421 -11.09 -18.98 -24.33
C LEU A 421 -12.29 -18.39 -23.57
N LEU A 422 -12.19 -18.20 -22.26
CA LEU A 422 -13.23 -17.58 -21.44
C LEU A 422 -13.49 -16.11 -21.83
N LYS A 423 -12.43 -15.37 -22.15
CA LYS A 423 -12.54 -14.00 -22.64
C LYS A 423 -13.24 -13.95 -23.99
N GLN A 424 -12.86 -14.83 -24.92
CA GLN A 424 -13.49 -14.94 -26.23
C GLN A 424 -14.98 -15.34 -26.12
N ALA A 425 -15.30 -16.33 -25.29
CA ALA A 425 -16.68 -16.72 -24.99
C ALA A 425 -17.49 -15.56 -24.39
N GLY A 426 -16.87 -14.76 -23.52
CA GLY A 426 -17.43 -13.51 -23.00
C GLY A 426 -17.78 -12.49 -24.08
N ASP A 427 -16.86 -12.25 -25.02
CA ASP A 427 -17.08 -11.32 -26.13
C ASP A 427 -18.17 -11.82 -27.07
N GLN A 428 -18.17 -13.11 -27.41
CA GLN A 428 -19.22 -13.77 -28.20
C GLN A 428 -20.59 -13.70 -27.53
N ALA A 429 -20.67 -13.91 -26.21
CA ALA A 429 -21.91 -13.76 -25.46
C ALA A 429 -22.46 -12.32 -25.52
N TYR A 430 -21.60 -11.30 -25.49
CA TYR A 430 -22.06 -9.92 -25.67
C TYR A 430 -22.60 -9.66 -27.08
N ASP A 431 -21.95 -10.18 -28.13
CA ASP A 431 -22.43 -10.04 -29.51
C ASP A 431 -23.79 -10.74 -29.69
N GLU A 432 -23.92 -11.95 -29.13
CA GLU A 432 -25.15 -12.72 -29.20
C GLU A 432 -26.30 -12.07 -28.43
N LEU A 433 -26.03 -11.47 -27.26
CA LEU A 433 -27.04 -10.68 -26.54
C LEU A 433 -27.55 -9.49 -27.33
N VAL A 434 -26.67 -8.76 -28.03
CA VAL A 434 -27.08 -7.65 -28.91
C VAL A 434 -27.94 -8.16 -30.06
N ARG A 435 -27.59 -9.32 -30.63
CA ARG A 435 -28.36 -9.95 -31.71
C ARG A 435 -29.76 -10.38 -31.26
N ARG A 436 -29.89 -10.94 -30.05
CA ARG A 436 -31.18 -11.38 -29.48
C ARG A 436 -32.04 -10.22 -28.99
N HIS A 437 -31.43 -9.15 -28.48
CA HIS A 437 -32.12 -8.02 -27.85
C HIS A 437 -31.72 -6.67 -28.48
N PRO A 438 -31.94 -6.48 -29.79
CA PRO A 438 -31.52 -5.25 -30.47
C PRO A 438 -32.23 -4.01 -29.91
N ASP A 439 -33.49 -4.12 -29.51
CA ASP A 439 -34.28 -3.00 -28.98
C ASP A 439 -33.76 -2.51 -27.62
N LEU A 440 -33.43 -3.43 -26.70
CA LEU A 440 -32.85 -3.08 -25.39
C LEU A 440 -31.48 -2.42 -25.57
N TYR A 441 -30.66 -2.96 -26.47
CA TYR A 441 -29.39 -2.36 -26.83
C TYR A 441 -29.57 -0.93 -27.37
N GLN A 442 -30.49 -0.74 -28.31
CA GLN A 442 -30.78 0.58 -28.90
C GLN A 442 -31.30 1.59 -27.86
N ARG A 443 -32.13 1.17 -26.92
CA ARG A 443 -32.58 2.04 -25.81
C ARG A 443 -31.42 2.49 -24.95
N ILE A 444 -30.55 1.57 -24.51
CA ILE A 444 -29.33 1.93 -23.76
C ILE A 444 -28.45 2.88 -24.58
N ARG A 445 -28.27 2.62 -25.87
CA ARG A 445 -27.52 3.51 -26.79
C ARG A 445 -28.14 4.91 -26.86
N ALA A 446 -29.46 5.01 -26.94
CA ALA A 446 -30.17 6.29 -27.01
C ALA A 446 -29.96 7.12 -25.74
N HIS A 447 -30.02 6.50 -24.55
CA HIS A 447 -29.71 7.20 -23.30
C HIS A 447 -28.25 7.65 -23.22
N LEU A 448 -27.33 6.82 -23.71
CA LEU A 448 -25.91 7.14 -23.73
C LEU A 448 -25.55 8.26 -24.73
N ALA A 449 -26.32 8.42 -25.81
CA ALA A 449 -26.05 9.40 -26.86
C ALA A 449 -25.99 10.84 -26.33
N GLY A 450 -26.79 11.18 -25.31
CA GLY A 450 -26.76 12.50 -24.67
C GLY A 450 -25.46 12.83 -23.93
N PHE A 451 -24.60 11.82 -23.70
CA PHE A 451 -23.30 11.96 -23.04
C PHE A 451 -22.13 11.69 -24.00
N GLU A 452 -22.40 11.52 -25.30
CA GLU A 452 -21.37 11.28 -26.30
C GLU A 452 -20.74 12.59 -26.77
N THR A 453 -19.42 12.60 -26.79
CA THR A 453 -18.64 13.60 -27.53
C THR A 453 -18.74 13.35 -29.03
N ARG A 454 -18.31 14.35 -29.82
CA ARG A 454 -18.22 14.26 -31.30
C ARG A 454 -17.48 13.02 -31.82
N TYR A 455 -16.61 12.41 -31.01
CA TYR A 455 -15.84 11.21 -31.36
C TYR A 455 -16.44 9.89 -30.84
N GLY A 456 -17.71 9.89 -30.40
CA GLY A 456 -18.38 8.70 -29.88
C GLY A 456 -17.85 8.22 -28.52
N ARG A 457 -17.10 9.08 -27.81
CA ARG A 457 -16.61 8.81 -26.46
C ARG A 457 -17.56 9.40 -25.43
N LEU A 458 -17.89 8.63 -24.40
CA LEU A 458 -18.70 9.08 -23.29
C LEU A 458 -17.94 10.05 -22.39
N GLN A 459 -18.54 11.20 -22.14
CA GLN A 459 -18.13 12.14 -21.10
C GLN A 459 -19.33 12.40 -20.19
N THR A 460 -19.38 11.67 -19.07
CA THR A 460 -20.43 11.85 -18.07
C THR A 460 -19.95 12.78 -16.95
N PRO A 461 -20.62 13.91 -16.66
CA PRO A 461 -20.23 14.82 -15.58
C PRO A 461 -20.47 14.26 -14.17
N GLY A 462 -21.13 13.10 -14.04
CA GLY A 462 -21.47 12.45 -12.77
C GLY A 462 -21.09 10.96 -12.69
N SER A 463 -21.65 10.27 -11.71
CA SER A 463 -21.39 8.84 -11.47
C SER A 463 -21.98 7.95 -12.57
N ARG A 464 -21.14 7.26 -13.34
CA ARG A 464 -21.55 6.25 -14.34
C ARG A 464 -22.40 5.13 -13.74
N THR A 465 -22.18 4.80 -12.47
CA THR A 465 -22.98 3.79 -11.76
C THR A 465 -24.44 4.23 -11.60
N ARG A 466 -24.66 5.50 -11.20
CA ARG A 466 -26.01 6.07 -11.05
C ARG A 466 -26.72 6.16 -12.39
N LEU A 467 -26.03 6.60 -13.44
CA LEU A 467 -26.59 6.66 -14.79
C LEU A 467 -27.06 5.27 -15.27
N ARG A 468 -26.23 4.24 -15.05
CA ARG A 468 -26.61 2.86 -15.38
C ARG A 468 -27.85 2.40 -14.60
N GLU A 469 -27.91 2.66 -13.30
CA GLU A 469 -29.06 2.27 -12.45
C GLU A 469 -30.35 2.95 -12.94
N GLN A 470 -30.30 4.24 -13.25
CA GLN A 470 -31.43 4.98 -13.83
C GLN A 470 -31.91 4.36 -15.15
N ILE A 471 -30.98 4.02 -16.05
CA ILE A 471 -31.33 3.39 -17.33
C ILE A 471 -31.96 2.01 -17.10
N PHE A 472 -31.46 1.21 -16.15
CA PHE A 472 -32.04 -0.10 -15.85
C PHE A 472 -33.47 0.03 -15.32
N GLU A 473 -33.73 0.97 -14.41
CA GLU A 473 -35.08 1.26 -13.92
C GLU A 473 -36.04 1.70 -15.04
N GLU A 474 -35.54 2.44 -16.03
CA GLU A 474 -36.34 2.87 -17.19
C GLU A 474 -36.65 1.72 -18.15
N LEU A 475 -35.69 0.81 -18.36
CA LEU A 475 -35.92 -0.42 -19.12
C LEU A 475 -36.98 -1.29 -18.43
N ASP A 476 -36.90 -1.46 -17.12
CA ASP A 476 -37.88 -2.21 -16.33
C ASP A 476 -39.29 -1.59 -16.44
N ARG A 477 -39.38 -0.26 -16.29
CA ARG A 477 -40.65 0.48 -16.46
C ARG A 477 -41.25 0.31 -17.85
N ALA A 478 -40.42 0.24 -18.88
CA ALA A 478 -40.88 0.07 -20.26
C ALA A 478 -41.27 -1.38 -20.58
N ALA A 479 -40.63 -2.38 -19.94
CA ALA A 479 -41.00 -3.78 -20.04
C ALA A 479 -42.40 -4.03 -19.43
N VAL A 480 -42.70 -3.43 -18.27
CA VAL A 480 -44.01 -3.53 -17.61
C VAL A 480 -45.15 -2.89 -18.43
N ARG A 481 -44.85 -1.88 -19.25
CA ARG A 481 -45.83 -1.19 -20.09
C ARG A 481 -46.14 -1.89 -21.41
N THR A 482 -45.43 -2.98 -21.73
CA THR A 482 -45.66 -3.77 -22.95
C THR A 482 -46.35 -5.08 -22.56
N PRO A 483 -47.69 -5.16 -22.49
CA PRO A 483 -48.37 -6.44 -22.31
C PRO A 483 -48.09 -7.33 -23.52
N ALA A 484 -47.79 -8.60 -23.26
CA ALA A 484 -47.63 -9.62 -24.28
C ALA A 484 -48.88 -9.64 -25.17
N SER A 485 -48.78 -9.14 -26.40
CA SER A 485 -49.80 -9.31 -27.41
C SER A 485 -49.81 -10.80 -27.80
N VAL A 486 -50.66 -11.54 -27.10
CA VAL A 486 -51.12 -12.87 -27.50
C VAL A 486 -51.65 -12.73 -28.92
N THR A 487 -50.85 -13.16 -29.89
CA THR A 487 -51.29 -13.23 -31.29
C THR A 487 -52.08 -14.53 -31.42
N VAL A 488 -53.39 -14.47 -31.14
CA VAL A 488 -54.31 -15.52 -31.56
C VAL A 488 -54.43 -15.41 -33.09
N ARG A 489 -53.74 -16.29 -33.82
CA ARG A 489 -54.02 -16.53 -35.24
C ARG A 489 -55.22 -17.48 -35.33
N ARG A 490 -56.28 -17.03 -35.98
CA ARG A 490 -57.23 -17.91 -36.68
C ARG A 490 -56.77 -18.06 -38.12
#